data_AF-A0A0G1TJW9-F1
#
_entry.id   AF-A0A0G1TJW9-F1
#
_cell.length_a   1.000
_cell.length_b   1.000
_cell.length_c   1.000
_cell.angle_alpha   90.00
_cell.angle_beta   90.00
_cell.angle_gamma   90.00
#
_symmetry.space_group_name_H-M   'P 1'
#
loop_
_entity.id
_entity.type
_entity.pdbx_description
1 polymer ?
#
loop_
_entity_poly.entity_id
_entity_poly.type
_entity_poly.pdbx_seq_one_letter_code
_entity_poly.pdbx_strand_id
1 'polypeptide(L)'
;MFRPKYTISSQLLANIKRITELVTGLNSRSYPSLVLARLEKRAISISAHASTSIEGNPLPLTDVKELLRHHPKHLRDTEREVLNYNQALEALNKLTGKKDAEVNLKLILVTQKQVVGGL
;
A
#
# COMPACT_ATOMS: atom_id res chain seq x y z
N MET A 1 14.62 -15.86 -19.25
CA MET A 1 14.78 -14.95 -18.08
C MET A 1 14.56 -13.52 -18.55
N PHE A 2 13.66 -12.78 -17.91
CA PHE A 2 13.34 -11.39 -18.26
C PHE A 2 14.57 -10.50 -18.13
N ARG A 3 14.94 -9.79 -19.19
CA ARG A 3 16.10 -8.87 -19.24
C ARG A 3 15.64 -7.49 -19.71
N PRO A 4 14.99 -6.70 -18.84
CA PRO A 4 14.48 -5.39 -19.21
C PRO A 4 15.62 -4.46 -19.61
N LYS A 5 15.41 -3.69 -20.67
CA LYS A 5 16.33 -2.64 -21.11
C LYS A 5 15.83 -1.31 -20.57
N TYR A 6 16.57 -0.74 -19.62
CA TYR A 6 16.24 0.58 -19.06
C TYR A 6 17.05 1.66 -19.79
N THR A 7 16.41 2.80 -20.04
CA THR A 7 17.07 3.99 -20.60
C THR A 7 16.94 5.13 -19.61
N ILE A 8 18.06 5.70 -19.20
CA ILE A 8 18.08 6.89 -18.34
C ILE A 8 17.92 8.12 -19.23
N SER A 9 16.73 8.72 -19.22
CA SER A 9 16.45 9.96 -19.94
C SER A 9 16.58 11.18 -19.03
N SER A 10 16.80 12.36 -19.62
CA SER A 10 16.81 13.63 -18.88
C SER A 10 15.49 13.86 -18.12
N GLN A 11 14.36 13.44 -18.70
CA GLN A 11 13.05 13.52 -18.04
C GLN A 11 12.96 12.61 -16.81
N LEU A 12 13.48 11.38 -16.91
CA LEU A 12 13.51 10.45 -15.78
C LEU A 12 14.35 11.03 -14.63
N LEU A 13 15.54 11.56 -14.94
CA LEU A 13 16.41 12.18 -13.95
C LEU A 13 15.77 13.43 -13.31
N ALA A 14 15.12 14.28 -14.11
CA ALA A 14 14.40 15.44 -13.61
C ALA A 14 13.26 15.05 -12.66
N ASN A 15 12.51 14.00 -12.99
CA ASN A 15 11.43 13.49 -12.13
C ASN A 15 11.98 12.89 -10.83
N ILE A 16 13.05 12.09 -10.89
CA ILE A 16 13.71 11.54 -9.70
C ILE A 16 14.16 12.68 -8.78
N LYS A 17 14.88 13.67 -9.32
CA LYS A 17 15.35 14.84 -8.55
C LYS A 17 14.18 15.56 -7.87
N ARG A 18 13.11 15.86 -8.61
CA ARG A 18 11.91 16.53 -8.07
C ARG A 18 11.26 15.70 -6.94
N ILE A 19 11.13 14.39 -7.11
CA ILE A 19 10.58 13.50 -6.08
C ILE A 19 11.47 13.53 -4.84
N THR A 20 12.80 13.43 -5.00
CA THR A 20 13.75 13.47 -3.89
C THR A 20 13.68 14.79 -3.13
N GLU A 21 13.59 15.93 -3.82
CA GLU A 21 13.44 17.25 -3.19
C GLU A 21 12.16 17.34 -2.35
N LEU A 22 11.03 16.87 -2.90
CA LEU A 22 9.74 16.86 -2.21
C LEU A 22 9.76 15.93 -0.98
N VAL A 23 10.27 14.71 -1.13
CA VAL A 23 10.38 13.74 -0.03
C VAL A 23 11.29 14.26 1.07
N THR A 24 12.44 14.84 0.71
CA THR A 24 13.35 15.46 1.69
C THR A 24 12.68 16.62 2.42
N GLY A 25 11.97 17.48 1.70
CA GLY A 25 11.24 18.62 2.26
C GLY A 25 10.05 18.23 3.16
N LEU A 26 9.46 17.05 2.94
CA LEU A 26 8.42 16.49 3.82
C LEU A 26 9.05 15.86 5.07
N ASN A 27 10.11 15.07 4.90
CA ASN A 27 10.76 14.32 5.98
C ASN A 27 11.59 15.22 6.91
N SER A 28 11.97 16.43 6.50
CA SER A 28 12.67 17.40 7.34
C SER A 28 11.76 18.10 8.37
N ARG A 29 10.44 17.89 8.28
CA ARG A 29 9.45 18.50 9.18
C ARG A 29 9.13 17.53 10.32
N SER A 30 8.95 18.09 11.52
CA SER A 30 8.40 17.35 12.65
C SER A 30 6.90 17.62 12.79
N TYR A 31 6.12 16.57 13.01
CA TYR A 31 4.68 16.64 13.22
C TYR A 31 4.33 16.02 14.57
N PRO A 32 3.30 16.54 15.28
CA PRO A 32 2.79 15.87 16.48
C PRO A 32 2.36 14.43 16.16
N SER A 33 2.57 13.51 17.10
CA SER A 33 2.23 12.09 16.95
C SER A 33 0.77 11.86 16.54
N LEU A 34 -0.16 12.66 17.10
CA LEU A 34 -1.58 12.61 16.74
C LEU A 34 -1.85 12.98 15.27
N VAL A 35 -1.08 13.92 14.72
CA VAL A 35 -1.20 14.33 13.32
C VAL A 35 -0.67 13.21 12.42
N LEU A 36 0.48 12.62 12.77
CA LEU A 36 1.05 11.48 12.04
C LEU A 36 0.10 10.29 12.00
N ALA A 37 -0.46 9.89 13.14
CA ALA A 37 -1.42 8.79 13.21
C ALA A 37 -2.67 9.04 12.35
N ARG A 38 -3.13 10.29 12.28
CA ARG A 38 -4.26 10.67 11.41
C ARG A 38 -3.90 10.59 9.92
N LEU A 39 -2.70 11.05 9.55
CA LEU A 39 -2.19 10.98 8.19
C LEU A 39 -2.03 9.53 7.73
N GLU A 40 -1.44 8.69 8.59
CA GLU A 40 -1.26 7.25 8.34
C GLU A 40 -2.60 6.54 8.13
N LYS A 41 -3.57 6.72 9.04
CA LYS A 41 -4.91 6.13 8.90
C LYS A 41 -5.59 6.55 7.59
N ARG A 42 -5.42 7.81 7.19
CA ARG A 42 -5.95 8.33 5.92
C ARG A 42 -5.23 7.69 4.72
N ALA A 43 -3.91 7.56 4.77
CA ALA A 43 -3.12 6.95 3.71
C ALA A 43 -3.49 5.48 3.49
N ILE A 44 -3.63 4.71 4.57
CA ILE A 44 -4.10 3.31 4.57
C ILE A 44 -5.44 3.21 3.83
N SER A 45 -6.44 4.01 4.23
CA SER A 45 -7.77 3.95 3.63
C SER A 45 -7.76 4.32 2.14
N ILE A 46 -6.97 5.32 1.75
CA ILE A 46 -6.84 5.74 0.35
C ILE A 46 -6.13 4.66 -0.46
N SER A 47 -5.05 4.08 0.07
CA SER A 47 -4.26 3.05 -0.62
C SER A 47 -5.07 1.78 -0.86
N ALA A 48 -5.80 1.30 0.15
CA ALA A 48 -6.65 0.13 0.02
C ALA A 48 -7.77 0.38 -1.01
N HIS A 49 -8.51 1.49 -0.88
CA HIS A 49 -9.58 1.84 -1.81
C HIS A 49 -9.08 1.98 -3.25
N ALA A 50 -8.00 2.73 -3.48
CA ALA A 50 -7.50 2.97 -4.84
C ALA A 50 -7.04 1.67 -5.50
N SER A 51 -6.33 0.81 -4.75
CA SER A 51 -5.79 -0.43 -5.31
C SER A 51 -6.89 -1.43 -5.66
N THR A 52 -7.84 -1.67 -4.75
CA THR A 52 -8.95 -2.59 -5.06
C THR A 52 -9.92 -2.01 -6.08
N SER A 53 -10.11 -0.68 -6.10
CA SER A 53 -10.96 -0.03 -7.11
C SER A 53 -10.38 -0.12 -8.53
N ILE A 54 -9.04 -0.06 -8.68
CA ILE A 54 -8.38 -0.31 -9.98
C ILE A 54 -8.70 -1.71 -10.50
N GLU A 55 -8.80 -2.70 -9.61
CA GLU A 55 -9.17 -4.10 -9.92
C GLU A 55 -10.69 -4.32 -10.02
N GLY A 56 -11.50 -3.27 -9.89
CA GLY A 56 -12.96 -3.31 -10.10
C GLY A 56 -13.80 -3.47 -8.82
N ASN A 57 -13.22 -3.39 -7.63
CA ASN A 57 -13.99 -3.41 -6.39
C ASN A 57 -14.90 -2.17 -6.30
N PRO A 58 -16.23 -2.35 -6.08
CA PRO A 58 -17.19 -1.25 -6.17
C PRO A 58 -17.30 -0.41 -4.89
N LEU A 59 -16.60 -0.77 -3.80
CA LEU A 59 -16.77 -0.08 -2.52
C LEU A 59 -16.26 1.36 -2.58
N PRO A 60 -17.09 2.35 -2.24
CA PRO A 60 -16.66 3.74 -2.16
C PRO A 60 -15.68 3.93 -0.99
N LEU A 61 -14.87 4.99 -1.06
CA LEU A 61 -13.88 5.30 -0.02
C LEU A 61 -14.49 5.46 1.39
N THR A 62 -15.74 5.90 1.49
CA THR A 62 -16.47 6.00 2.78
C THR A 62 -16.65 4.63 3.41
N ASP A 63 -17.04 3.63 2.61
CA ASP A 63 -17.32 2.28 3.08
C ASP A 63 -16.01 1.57 3.43
N VAL A 64 -14.96 1.78 2.63
CA VAL A 64 -13.61 1.29 2.95
C VAL A 64 -13.11 1.84 4.30
N LYS A 65 -13.31 3.13 4.57
CA LYS A 65 -12.93 3.74 5.86
C LYS A 65 -13.67 3.13 7.04
N GLU A 66 -14.97 2.90 6.91
CA GLU A 66 -15.77 2.29 7.98
C GLU A 66 -15.44 0.81 8.16
N LEU A 67 -15.21 0.09 7.07
CA LEU A 67 -14.78 -1.30 7.07
C LEU A 67 -13.45 -1.50 7.82
N LEU A 68 -12.44 -0.67 7.53
CA LEU A 68 -11.13 -0.68 8.20
C LEU A 68 -11.19 -0.25 9.67
N ARG A 69 -12.30 0.36 10.12
CA ARG A 69 -12.51 0.72 11.53
C ARG A 69 -13.21 -0.36 12.33
N HIS A 70 -14.19 -1.04 11.72
CA HIS A 70 -15.18 -1.82 12.46
C HIS A 70 -15.05 -3.34 12.29
N HIS A 71 -14.33 -3.84 11.28
CA HIS A 71 -14.05 -5.27 11.07
C HIS A 71 -15.26 -6.19 11.36
N PRO A 72 -16.32 -6.14 10.53
CA PRO A 72 -17.54 -6.91 10.78
C PRO A 72 -17.27 -8.42 10.77
N LYS A 73 -18.06 -9.17 11.55
CA LYS A 73 -17.92 -10.64 11.67
C LYS A 73 -18.28 -11.39 10.39
N HIS A 74 -19.19 -10.84 9.59
CA HIS A 74 -19.61 -11.40 8.31
C HIS A 74 -19.19 -10.44 7.19
N LEU A 75 -18.43 -10.96 6.24
CA LEU A 75 -17.84 -10.19 5.14
C LEU A 75 -18.39 -10.68 3.81
N ARG A 76 -18.78 -9.74 2.95
CA ARG A 76 -18.95 -9.98 1.51
C ARG A 76 -17.56 -10.12 0.86
N ASP A 77 -17.49 -10.73 -0.31
CA ASP A 77 -16.22 -10.93 -1.02
C ASP A 77 -15.53 -9.59 -1.32
N THR A 78 -16.30 -8.56 -1.71
CA THR A 78 -15.76 -7.21 -1.94
C THR A 78 -15.18 -6.56 -0.68
N GLU A 79 -15.75 -6.83 0.49
CA GLU A 79 -15.22 -6.32 1.77
C GLU A 79 -13.99 -7.12 2.20
N ARG A 80 -14.04 -8.44 2.02
CA ARG A 80 -12.93 -9.33 2.32
C ARG A 80 -11.71 -8.97 1.48
N GLU A 81 -11.87 -8.67 0.20
CA GLU A 81 -10.79 -8.24 -0.67
C GLU A 81 -10.07 -6.99 -0.14
N VAL A 82 -10.83 -5.96 0.28
CA VAL A 82 -10.27 -4.73 0.85
C VAL A 82 -9.50 -5.00 2.15
N LEU A 83 -10.05 -5.84 3.03
CA LEU A 83 -9.38 -6.21 4.28
C LEU A 83 -8.12 -7.06 4.02
N ASN A 84 -8.20 -8.03 3.13
CA ASN A 84 -7.09 -8.89 2.73
C ASN A 84 -5.94 -8.07 2.14
N TYR A 85 -6.25 -7.15 1.22
CA TYR A 85 -5.27 -6.23 0.64
C TYR A 85 -4.59 -5.39 1.74
N ASN A 86 -5.37 -4.77 2.62
CA ASN A 86 -4.82 -3.94 3.68
C ASN A 86 -3.91 -4.74 4.63
N GLN A 87 -4.33 -5.95 5.02
CA GLN A 87 -3.52 -6.82 5.85
C GLN A 87 -2.23 -7.24 5.15
N ALA A 88 -2.26 -7.48 3.84
CA ALA A 88 -1.06 -7.81 3.07
C ALA A 88 -0.10 -6.61 3.02
N LEU A 89 -0.63 -5.41 2.81
CA LEU A 89 0.15 -4.16 2.85
C LEU A 89 0.79 -3.93 4.22
N GLU A 90 0.05 -4.12 5.32
CA GLU A 90 0.59 -4.02 6.68
C GLU A 90 1.67 -5.06 6.96
N ALA A 91 1.50 -6.30 6.50
CA ALA A 91 2.49 -7.36 6.64
C ALA A 91 3.78 -7.00 5.88
N LEU A 92 3.67 -6.49 4.65
CA LEU A 92 4.81 -6.02 3.86
C LEU A 92 5.51 -4.83 4.51
N ASN A 93 4.76 -3.84 5.03
CA ASN A 93 5.34 -2.70 5.73
C ASN A 93 6.18 -3.13 6.94
N LYS A 94 5.80 -4.19 7.67
CA LYS A 94 6.60 -4.75 8.78
C LYS A 94 7.92 -5.41 8.34
N LEU A 95 8.06 -5.70 7.05
CA LEU A 95 9.31 -6.20 6.46
C LEU A 95 10.22 -5.06 5.98
N THR A 96 9.66 -3.88 5.72
CA THR A 96 10.45 -2.71 5.32
C THR A 96 11.42 -2.30 6.42
N GLY A 97 12.67 -1.99 6.06
CA GLY A 97 13.73 -1.63 7.01
C GLY A 97 14.48 -2.82 7.62
N LYS A 98 14.05 -4.07 7.38
CA LYS A 98 14.83 -5.26 7.78
C LYS A 98 15.88 -5.56 6.70
N LYS A 99 17.14 -5.72 7.12
CA LYS A 99 18.28 -5.96 6.21
C LYS A 99 18.14 -7.23 5.36
N ASP A 100 17.36 -8.21 5.83
CA ASP A 100 17.22 -9.52 5.19
C ASP A 100 15.90 -9.67 4.39
N ALA A 101 15.13 -8.59 4.23
CA ALA A 101 13.89 -8.62 3.46
C ALA A 101 14.20 -8.63 1.95
N GLU A 102 14.47 -9.81 1.40
CA GLU A 102 14.61 -10.00 -0.04
C GLU A 102 13.25 -10.26 -0.71
N VAL A 103 12.99 -9.54 -1.81
CA VAL A 103 11.84 -9.84 -2.67
C VAL A 103 12.13 -11.11 -3.46
N ASN A 104 11.49 -12.21 -3.05
CA ASN A 104 11.64 -13.51 -3.68
C ASN A 104 10.27 -14.15 -4.00
N LEU A 105 10.29 -15.28 -4.72
CA LEU A 105 9.08 -15.97 -5.13
C LEU A 105 8.19 -16.37 -3.95
N LYS A 106 8.79 -16.80 -2.83
CA LYS A 106 8.04 -17.18 -1.63
C LYS A 106 7.26 -15.99 -1.08
N LEU A 107 7.87 -14.82 -0.98
CA LEU A 107 7.20 -13.60 -0.53
C LEU A 107 6.02 -13.26 -1.47
N ILE A 108 6.24 -13.28 -2.79
CA ILE A 108 5.20 -13.01 -3.78
C ILE A 108 4.00 -13.96 -3.62
N LEU A 109 4.26 -15.27 -3.50
CA LEU A 109 3.20 -16.27 -3.35
C LEU A 109 2.43 -16.13 -2.03
N VAL A 110 3.12 -15.81 -0.93
CA VAL A 110 2.49 -15.57 0.37
C VAL A 110 1.62 -14.30 0.32
N THR A 111 2.13 -13.21 -0.24
CA THR A 111 1.36 -11.98 -0.43
C THR A 111 0.13 -12.23 -1.30
N GLN A 112 0.27 -12.92 -2.44
CA GLN A 112 -0.86 -13.27 -3.30
C GLN A 112 -1.90 -14.09 -2.54
N LYS A 113 -1.48 -15.15 -1.84
CA LYS A 113 -2.36 -16.01 -1.03
C LYS A 113 -3.12 -15.19 0.02
N GLN A 114 -2.49 -14.20 0.62
CA GLN A 114 -3.13 -13.32 1.60
C GLN A 114 -4.19 -12.44 0.95
N VAL A 115 -3.90 -11.85 -0.22
CA VAL A 115 -4.86 -10.98 -0.95
C VAL A 115 -6.09 -11.77 -1.40
N VAL A 116 -5.91 -12.95 -1.99
CA VAL A 116 -7.02 -13.77 -2.54
C VAL A 116 -7.65 -14.74 -1.54
N GLY A 117 -7.22 -14.71 -0.28
CA GLY A 117 -7.65 -15.69 0.72
C GLY A 117 -9.16 -15.65 0.99
N GLY A 118 -9.86 -16.73 0.68
CA GLY A 118 -11.31 -16.85 0.92
C GLY A 118 -12.18 -16.03 -0.05
N LEU A 119 -11.61 -15.61 -1.18
CA LEU A 119 -12.33 -15.09 -2.35
C LEU A 119 -12.54 -16.20 -3.39
#